data_AF-A0A7X7WS99-F1
#
_entry.id   AF-A0A7X7WS99-F1
#
_cell.length_a   1.000
_cell.length_b   1.000
_cell.length_c   1.000
_cell.angle_alpha   90.00
_cell.angle_beta   90.00
_cell.angle_gamma   90.00
#
_symmetry.space_group_name_H-M   'P 1'
#
loop_
_entity.id
_entity.type
_entity.pdbx_description
1 polymer ?
#
loop_
_entity_poly.entity_id
_entity_poly.type
_entity_poly.pdbx_seq_one_letter_code
_entity_poly.pdbx_strand_id
1 'polypeptide(L)'
;MASVTIANLKPGMKLSKPIMNESGMVLLPQGTVLTDAHIRRIENMDLTAVSIEGGNEQRKPKEEVLAEIDARFSLSEDQPLMQMMKRILKEHIEGIYQS
;
A
#
# COMPACT_ATOMS: atom_id res chain seq x y z
N MET A 1 0.42 11.09 -1.56
CA MET A 1 1.79 10.57 -1.80
C MET A 1 2.17 9.74 -0.60
N ALA A 2 2.63 8.49 -0.79
CA ALA A 2 3.00 7.62 0.31
C ALA A 2 4.51 7.39 0.33
N SER A 3 5.09 7.47 1.53
CA SER A 3 6.47 7.10 1.79
C SER A 3 6.47 5.69 2.35
N VAL A 4 7.30 4.82 1.78
CA VAL A 4 7.47 3.44 2.24
C VAL A 4 8.92 3.23 2.64
N THR A 5 9.13 2.64 3.81
CA THR A 5 10.46 2.30 4.31
C THR A 5 11.10 1.24 3.42
N ILE A 6 12.43 1.25 3.32
CA ILE A 6 13.15 0.31 2.44
C ILE A 6 12.78 -1.15 2.73
N ALA A 7 12.67 -1.50 4.02
CA ALA A 7 12.29 -2.84 4.49
C ALA A 7 10.88 -3.31 4.04
N ASN A 8 10.02 -2.39 3.61
CA ASN A 8 8.65 -2.69 3.17
C ASN A 8 8.49 -2.61 1.64
N LEU A 9 9.57 -2.39 0.89
CA LEU A 9 9.52 -2.36 -0.56
C LEU A 9 9.24 -3.75 -1.12
N LYS A 10 8.40 -3.80 -2.14
CA LYS A 10 8.06 -5.03 -2.86
C LYS A 10 8.19 -4.81 -4.36
N PRO A 11 8.54 -5.86 -5.12
CA PRO A 11 8.49 -5.80 -6.57
C PRO A 11 7.09 -5.39 -7.05
N GLY A 12 7.02 -4.61 -8.12
CA GLY A 12 5.77 -4.06 -8.66
C GLY A 12 5.39 -2.68 -8.12
N MET A 13 5.96 -2.23 -7.00
CA MET A 13 5.77 -0.84 -6.53
C MET A 13 6.36 0.14 -7.54
N LYS A 14 5.70 1.28 -7.77
CA LYS A 14 6.15 2.30 -8.72
C LYS A 14 6.64 3.55 -7.99
N LEU A 15 7.81 4.06 -8.35
CA LEU A 15 8.36 5.28 -7.75
C LEU A 15 7.55 6.52 -8.14
N SER A 16 7.12 7.31 -7.16
CA SER A 16 6.49 8.62 -7.40
C SER A 16 7.47 9.78 -7.46
N LYS A 17 8.72 9.56 -7.03
CA LYS A 17 9.83 10.50 -7.16
C LYS A 17 11.09 9.75 -7.60
N PRO A 18 12.01 10.41 -8.34
CA PRO A 18 13.29 9.79 -8.66
C PRO A 18 14.10 9.56 -7.37
N ILE A 19 14.87 8.47 -7.35
CA ILE A 19 15.91 8.26 -6.34
C ILE A 19 17.20 8.87 -6.87
N MET A 20 17.83 9.71 -6.06
CA MET A 20 19.08 10.39 -6.38
C MET A 20 20.15 10.03 -5.35
N ASN A 21 21.43 10.08 -5.73
CA ASN A 21 22.54 10.02 -4.77
C ASN A 21 22.78 11.40 -4.12
N GLU A 22 23.73 11.47 -3.18
CA GLU A 22 24.12 12.73 -2.51
C GLU A 22 24.60 13.82 -3.48
N SER A 23 25.17 13.43 -4.63
CA SER A 23 25.60 14.35 -5.68
C SER A 23 24.47 14.84 -6.59
N GLY A 24 23.22 14.43 -6.35
CA GLY A 24 22.06 14.79 -7.17
C GLY A 24 21.92 14.00 -8.48
N MET A 25 22.74 12.96 -8.69
CA MET A 25 22.62 12.07 -9.85
C MET A 25 21.43 11.14 -9.67
N VAL A 26 20.54 11.10 -10.67
CA VAL A 26 19.39 10.20 -10.69
C VAL A 26 19.85 8.75 -10.87
N LEU A 27 19.56 7.90 -9.88
CA LEU A 27 19.87 6.48 -9.89
C LEU A 27 18.72 5.64 -10.43
N LEU A 28 17.50 6.00 -10.03
CA LEU A 28 16.27 5.43 -10.55
C LEU A 28 15.29 6.57 -10.88
N PRO A 29 14.81 6.68 -12.12
CA PRO A 29 13.90 7.75 -12.50
C PRO A 29 12.52 7.58 -11.86
N GLN A 30 11.77 8.68 -11.80
CA GLN A 30 10.35 8.64 -11.46
C GLN A 30 9.61 7.67 -12.39
N GLY A 31 8.61 6.98 -11.85
CA GLY A 31 7.77 6.05 -12.58
C GLY A 31 8.40 4.67 -12.79
N THR A 32 9.62 4.44 -12.28
CA THR A 32 10.25 3.12 -12.29
C THR A 32 9.42 2.13 -11.49
N VAL A 33 9.08 0.99 -12.11
CA VAL A 33 8.52 -0.17 -11.41
C VAL A 33 9.68 -0.94 -10.76
N LEU A 34 9.60 -1.13 -9.44
CA LEU A 34 10.63 -1.80 -8.68
C LEU A 34 10.64 -3.30 -9.01
N THR A 35 11.83 -3.82 -9.25
CA THR A 35 12.11 -5.25 -9.39
C THR A 35 12.93 -5.70 -8.19
N ASP A 36 13.11 -7.00 -7.99
CA ASP A 36 13.99 -7.52 -6.94
C ASP A 36 15.42 -6.95 -7.05
N ALA A 37 15.92 -6.77 -8.27
CA ALA A 37 17.23 -6.16 -8.50
C ALA A 37 17.28 -4.69 -8.09
N HIS A 38 16.21 -3.93 -8.35
CA HIS A 38 16.11 -2.54 -7.89
C HIS A 38 16.06 -2.45 -6.37
N ILE A 39 15.29 -3.30 -5.70
CA ILE A 39 15.13 -3.29 -4.25
C ILE A 39 16.45 -3.60 -3.56
N ARG A 40 17.16 -4.67 -3.98
CA ARG A 40 18.50 -4.98 -3.46
C ARG A 40 19.47 -3.82 -3.64
N ARG A 41 19.38 -3.09 -4.75
CA ARG A 41 20.23 -1.94 -4.99
C ARG A 41 19.90 -0.78 -4.04
N ILE A 42 18.63 -0.54 -3.76
CA ILE A 42 18.16 0.50 -2.83
C ILE A 42 18.50 0.15 -1.38
N GLU A 43 18.42 -1.12 -0.98
CA GLU A 43 18.81 -1.62 0.35
C GLU A 43 20.28 -1.34 0.70
N ASN A 44 21.13 -1.28 -0.31
CA ASN A 44 22.55 -0.94 -0.16
C ASN A 44 22.81 0.58 -0.21
N MET A 45 21.77 1.42 -0.23
CA MET A 45 21.88 2.88 -0.16
C MET A 45 21.56 3.35 1.26
N ASP A 46 22.17 4.48 1.67
CA ASP A 46 21.84 5.19 2.90
C ASP A 46 20.50 5.95 2.80
N LEU A 47 19.43 5.24 2.41
CA LEU A 47 18.07 5.75 2.30
C LEU A 47 17.20 5.09 3.36
N THR A 48 16.40 5.88 4.08
CA THR A 48 15.46 5.35 5.08
C THR A 48 14.11 4.97 4.46
N ALA A 49 13.68 5.70 3.43
CA ALA A 49 12.40 5.51 2.77
C ALA A 49 12.41 6.07 1.34
N VAL A 50 11.49 5.58 0.50
CA VAL A 50 11.27 6.06 -0.86
C VAL A 50 9.80 6.41 -1.08
N SER A 51 9.55 7.34 -2.00
CA SER A 51 8.19 7.75 -2.36
C SER A 51 7.64 6.87 -3.48
N ILE A 52 6.49 6.23 -3.25
CA ILE A 52 5.81 5.38 -4.24
C ILE A 52 4.48 5.99 -4.70
N GLU A 53 4.07 5.67 -5.93
CA GLU A 53 2.75 5.95 -6.49
C GLU A 53 1.75 4.94 -5.91
N GLY A 54 0.58 5.43 -5.47
CA GLY A 54 -0.40 4.60 -4.78
C GLY A 54 0.04 4.27 -3.36
N GLY A 55 -0.74 4.71 -2.37
CA GLY A 55 -0.39 4.49 -0.97
C GLY A 55 -0.52 3.03 -0.59
N ASN A 56 0.61 2.42 -0.26
CA ASN A 56 0.76 1.21 0.56
C ASN A 56 -0.40 0.21 0.43
N GLU A 57 -0.45 -0.50 -0.69
CA GLU A 57 -1.13 -1.79 -0.72
C GLU A 57 -0.26 -2.86 -0.06
N GLN A 58 0.10 -2.63 1.20
CA GLN A 58 -0.02 -3.70 2.18
C GLN A 58 -1.52 -3.89 2.45
N ARG A 59 -2.26 -4.23 1.39
CA ARG A 59 -3.60 -4.75 1.49
C ARG A 59 -3.43 -6.06 2.25
N LYS A 60 -3.85 -6.07 3.51
CA LYS A 60 -4.12 -7.31 4.23
C LYS A 60 -4.95 -8.21 3.32
N PRO A 61 -4.84 -9.54 3.39
CA PRO A 61 -5.73 -10.42 2.63
C PRO A 61 -7.17 -9.93 2.71
N LYS A 62 -7.90 -9.96 1.60
CA LYS A 62 -9.29 -9.49 1.52
C LYS A 62 -10.11 -10.03 2.70
N GLU A 63 -9.92 -11.31 3.00
CA GLU A 63 -10.57 -12.05 4.08
C GLU A 63 -10.27 -11.44 5.46
N GLU A 64 -9.03 -11.04 5.72
CA GLU A 64 -8.62 -10.41 6.97
C GLU A 64 -9.28 -9.03 7.14
N VAL A 65 -9.33 -8.24 6.06
CA VAL A 65 -9.99 -6.93 6.08
C VAL A 65 -11.51 -7.06 6.30
N LEU A 66 -12.14 -8.04 5.65
CA LEU A 66 -13.55 -8.33 5.84
C LEU A 66 -13.86 -8.78 7.27
N ALA A 67 -13.00 -9.62 7.85
CA ALA A 67 -13.12 -10.07 9.24
C ALA A 67 -12.98 -8.90 10.24
N GLU A 68 -12.07 -7.95 10.00
CA GLU A 68 -11.95 -6.75 10.82
C GLU A 68 -13.19 -5.86 10.75
N ILE A 69 -13.81 -5.74 9.57
CA ILE A 69 -15.09 -5.04 9.43
C ILE A 69 -16.16 -5.76 10.25
N ASP A 70 -16.25 -7.09 10.15
CA ASP A 70 -17.21 -7.85 10.96
C ASP A 70 -17.02 -7.61 12.45
N ALA A 71 -15.78 -7.67 12.94
CA ALA A 71 -15.45 -7.43 14.33
C ALA A 71 -15.83 -6.02 14.80
N ARG A 72 -15.56 -4.97 13.99
CA ARG A 72 -15.87 -3.58 14.34
C ARG A 72 -17.35 -3.28 14.43
N PHE A 73 -18.17 -3.99 13.64
CA PHE A 73 -19.62 -3.79 13.62
C PHE A 73 -20.38 -4.76 14.54
N SER A 74 -19.69 -5.65 15.26
CA SER A 74 -20.30 -6.66 16.15
C SER A 74 -21.19 -6.06 17.25
N LEU A 75 -20.89 -4.84 17.71
CA LEU A 75 -21.67 -4.15 18.76
C LEU A 75 -22.88 -3.39 18.22
N SER A 76 -23.12 -3.39 16.91
CA SER A 76 -24.18 -2.61 16.27
C SER A 76 -25.08 -3.47 15.40
N GLU A 77 -25.19 -4.76 15.73
CA GLU A 77 -25.91 -5.71 14.88
C GLU A 77 -27.41 -5.42 14.78
N ASP A 78 -28.00 -4.92 15.86
CA ASP A 78 -29.42 -4.61 15.96
C ASP A 78 -29.81 -3.25 15.33
N GLN A 79 -28.84 -2.48 14.83
CA GLN A 79 -29.08 -1.16 14.25
C GLN A 79 -29.14 -1.24 12.72
N PRO A 80 -30.31 -1.04 12.08
CA PRO A 80 -30.48 -1.20 10.64
C PRO A 80 -29.55 -0.32 9.80
N LEU A 81 -29.30 0.92 10.26
CA LEU A 81 -28.40 1.86 9.59
C LEU A 81 -26.94 1.35 9.61
N MET A 82 -26.51 0.76 10.72
CA MET A 82 -25.15 0.24 10.87
C MET A 82 -24.93 -0.99 10.01
N GLN A 83 -25.94 -1.85 9.87
CA GLN A 83 -25.91 -2.99 8.94
C GLN A 83 -25.81 -2.53 7.49
N MET A 84 -26.55 -1.48 7.11
CA MET A 84 -26.46 -0.90 5.77
C MET A 84 -25.05 -0.34 5.50
N MET A 85 -24.47 0.40 6.45
CA MET A 85 -23.10 0.93 6.32
C MET A 85 -22.06 -0.19 6.21
N LYS A 86 -22.17 -1.23 7.04
CA LYS A 86 -21.31 -2.41 7.01
C LYS A 86 -21.31 -3.07 5.63
N ARG A 87 -22.50 -3.24 5.03
CA ARG A 87 -22.66 -3.84 3.71
C ARG A 87 -21.98 -3.01 2.62
N ILE A 88 -22.26 -1.71 2.55
CA ILE A 88 -21.67 -0.80 1.55
C ILE A 88 -20.15 -0.80 1.65
N LEU A 89 -19.62 -0.77 2.88
CA LEU A 89 -18.18 -0.82 3.11
C LEU A 89 -17.56 -2.13 2.61
N LYS A 90 -18.20 -3.27 2.88
CA LYS A 90 -17.75 -4.58 2.36
C LYS A 90 -17.72 -4.58 0.83
N GLU A 91 -18.81 -4.21 0.17
CA GLU A 91 -18.91 -4.17 -1.30
C GLU A 91 -17.81 -3.28 -1.92
N HIS A 92 -17.52 -2.12 -1.31
CA HIS A 92 -16.43 -1.25 -1.75
C HIS A 92 -15.06 -1.92 -1.63
N ILE A 93 -14.78 -2.59 -0.50
CA ILE A 93 -13.53 -3.32 -0.31
C ILE A 93 -13.44 -4.50 -1.28
N GLU A 94 -14.51 -5.21 -1.58
CA GLU A 94 -14.45 -6.28 -2.57
C GLU A 94 -14.06 -5.76 -3.96
N GLY A 95 -14.62 -4.62 -4.39
CA GLY A 95 -14.27 -3.98 -5.66
C GLY A 95 -12.81 -3.53 -5.73
N ILE A 96 -12.24 -3.08 -4.60
CA ILE A 96 -10.83 -2.74 -4.47
C ILE A 96 -9.94 -3.94 -4.84
N TYR A 97 -10.23 -5.16 -4.34
CA TYR A 97 -9.41 -6.37 -4.55
C TYR A 97 -9.68 -7.11 -5.87
N GLN A 98 -10.70 -6.74 -6.62
CA GLN A 98 -10.99 -7.27 -7.95
C GLN A 98 -10.35 -6.45 -9.10
N SER A 99 -9.68 -5.33 -8.76
CA SER A 99 -8.98 -4.42 -9.68
C SER A 99 -7.47 -4.66 -9.64
#